data_AF-A0A7C6U4X8-F1
#
_entry.id   AF-A0A7C6U4X8-F1
#
_cell.length_a   1.000
_cell.length_b   1.000
_cell.length_c   1.000
_cell.angle_alpha   90.00
_cell.angle_beta   90.00
_cell.angle_gamma   90.00
#
_symmetry.space_group_name_H-M   'P 1'
#
loop_
_entity.id
_entity.type
_entity.pdbx_description
1 polymer ?
#
loop_
_entity_poly.entity_id
_entity_poly.type
_entity_poly.pdbx_seq_one_letter_code
_entity_poly.pdbx_strand_id
1 'polypeptide(L)'
;MKNKNKNSQAELHNHYKLKSKAVDELVEALKQEPNAEVKTDSPKPPQDPYKIDRLAKIPTFVKALFAKYWVAGAICYFGLWGLGLFLSDLDAVLFLGLFTGVITDLFVNTAFLYFESDKKEFHKYMMLPVASKKLWTLFVNVIYGILVTIAVAQIYIQINIIAIKVKDLPKGTITLGVEPLLYGLFFLLVDMFFISIKNLIVMIIKRRNEKATSGP
;
A
#
# COMPACT_ATOMS: atom_id res chain seq x y z
N MET A 1 -39.53 -28.14 30.70
CA MET A 1 -38.25 -27.41 30.51
C MET A 1 -37.77 -26.88 31.85
N LYS A 2 -36.72 -27.45 32.49
CA LYS A 2 -35.93 -26.86 33.59
C LYS A 2 -34.94 -27.90 34.18
N ASN A 3 -33.89 -28.29 33.46
CA ASN A 3 -32.80 -29.05 34.12
C ASN A 3 -31.42 -29.01 33.41
N LYS A 4 -31.06 -27.90 32.74
CA LYS A 4 -29.76 -27.77 32.05
C LYS A 4 -28.81 -26.74 32.67
N ASN A 5 -29.24 -25.99 33.69
CA ASN A 5 -28.51 -24.82 34.20
C ASN A 5 -27.71 -25.04 35.50
N LYS A 6 -27.85 -26.19 36.18
CA LYS A 6 -27.13 -26.45 37.44
C LYS A 6 -25.69 -26.96 37.25
N ASN A 7 -25.39 -27.66 36.15
CA ASN A 7 -24.04 -28.21 35.92
C ASN A 7 -23.01 -27.16 35.50
N SER A 8 -23.39 -26.12 34.76
CA SER A 8 -22.47 -25.10 34.27
C SER A 8 -21.91 -24.20 35.38
N GLN A 9 -22.71 -23.89 36.41
CA GLN A 9 -22.22 -23.09 37.55
C GLN A 9 -21.29 -23.90 38.48
N ALA A 10 -21.52 -25.21 38.63
CA ALA A 10 -20.63 -26.09 39.39
C ALA A 10 -19.26 -26.27 38.71
N GLU A 11 -19.23 -26.38 37.37
CA GLU A 11 -17.98 -26.45 36.61
C GLU A 11 -17.19 -25.14 36.64
N LEU A 12 -17.85 -23.99 36.51
CA LEU A 12 -17.21 -22.68 36.65
C LEU A 12 -16.63 -22.49 38.05
N HIS A 13 -17.40 -22.82 39.10
CA HIS A 13 -16.94 -22.71 40.48
C HIS A 13 -15.77 -23.66 40.78
N ASN A 14 -15.74 -24.86 40.17
CA ASN A 14 -14.59 -25.76 40.23
C ASN A 14 -13.38 -25.20 39.49
N HIS A 15 -13.56 -24.62 38.29
CA HIS A 15 -12.46 -24.05 37.51
C HIS A 15 -11.74 -22.89 38.24
N TYR A 16 -12.49 -22.02 38.94
CA TYR A 16 -11.89 -20.97 39.76
C TYR A 16 -11.22 -21.51 41.03
N LYS A 17 -11.77 -22.58 41.64
CA LYS A 17 -11.22 -23.22 42.84
C LYS A 17 -9.95 -24.02 42.56
N LEU A 18 -9.82 -24.61 41.36
CA LEU A 18 -8.59 -25.25 40.90
C LEU A 18 -7.44 -24.25 40.76
N LYS A 19 -7.72 -23.01 40.32
CA LYS A 19 -6.71 -21.96 40.20
C LYS A 19 -6.23 -21.41 41.55
N SER A 20 -7.11 -21.27 42.55
CA SER A 20 -6.68 -20.81 43.87
C SER A 20 -5.76 -21.82 44.55
N LYS A 21 -6.10 -23.12 44.47
CA LYS A 21 -5.28 -24.18 45.08
C LYS A 21 -3.89 -24.29 44.46
N ALA A 22 -3.78 -24.15 43.13
CA ALA A 22 -2.49 -24.12 42.45
C ALA A 22 -1.65 -22.87 42.83
N VAL A 23 -2.30 -21.74 43.07
CA VAL A 23 -1.63 -20.51 43.55
C VAL A 23 -1.15 -20.69 45.00
N ASP A 24 -1.98 -21.27 45.86
CA ASP A 24 -1.62 -21.53 47.26
C ASP A 24 -0.45 -22.52 47.37
N GLU A 25 -0.46 -23.58 46.55
CA GLU A 25 0.63 -24.56 46.47
C GLU A 25 1.94 -23.94 45.95
N LEU A 26 1.87 -23.03 44.97
CA LEU A 26 3.03 -22.27 44.50
C LEU A 26 3.57 -21.31 45.56
N VAL A 27 2.69 -20.65 46.32
CA VAL A 27 3.06 -19.76 47.43
C VAL A 27 3.68 -20.54 48.59
N GLU A 28 3.21 -21.76 48.85
CA GLU A 28 3.75 -22.64 49.88
C GLU A 28 5.11 -23.22 49.48
N ALA A 29 5.26 -23.63 48.21
CA ALA A 29 6.54 -24.04 47.63
C ALA A 29 7.58 -22.90 47.67
N LEU A 30 7.18 -21.66 47.39
CA LEU A 30 8.05 -20.48 47.47
C LEU A 30 8.48 -20.14 48.90
N LYS A 31 7.72 -20.51 49.93
CA LYS A 31 8.09 -20.30 51.34
C LYS A 31 9.06 -21.35 51.88
N GLN A 32 9.13 -22.52 51.26
CA GLN A 32 9.98 -23.63 51.71
C GLN A 32 11.43 -23.53 51.20
N GLU A 33 11.71 -22.67 50.21
CA GLU A 33 13.07 -22.42 49.72
C GLU A 33 13.60 -21.08 50.25
N PRO A 34 14.44 -21.05 51.31
CA PRO A 34 14.84 -19.81 51.97
C PRO A 34 15.81 -18.95 51.15
N ASN A 35 16.21 -19.38 49.94
CA ASN A 35 17.15 -18.69 49.06
C ASN A 35 16.80 -18.80 47.57
N ALA A 36 15.52 -19.01 47.21
CA ALA A 36 15.11 -18.87 45.82
C ALA A 36 15.03 -17.37 45.51
N GLU A 37 16.10 -16.80 44.96
CA GLU A 37 16.06 -15.49 44.33
C GLU A 37 14.95 -15.50 43.28
N VAL A 38 13.82 -14.88 43.64
CA VAL A 38 12.77 -14.54 42.68
C VAL A 38 13.45 -13.62 41.68
N LYS A 39 13.85 -14.18 40.53
CA LYS A 39 14.09 -13.38 39.34
C LYS A 39 12.77 -12.71 39.01
N THR A 40 12.55 -11.56 39.63
CA THR A 40 11.55 -10.60 39.18
C THR A 40 12.02 -10.19 37.80
N ASP A 41 11.55 -10.92 36.79
CA ASP A 41 11.47 -10.40 35.43
C ASP A 41 10.82 -9.03 35.58
N SER A 42 11.65 -7.99 35.46
CA SER A 42 11.25 -6.59 35.51
C SER A 42 9.93 -6.46 34.75
N PRO A 43 8.87 -5.90 35.37
CA PRO A 43 7.55 -5.89 34.76
C PRO A 43 7.68 -5.23 33.39
N LYS A 44 7.49 -6.03 32.33
CA LYS A 44 7.49 -5.51 30.96
C LYS A 44 6.52 -4.32 30.98
N PRO A 45 6.96 -3.12 30.57
CA PRO A 45 6.09 -1.95 30.65
C PRO A 45 4.79 -2.28 29.93
N PRO A 46 3.63 -1.89 30.48
CA PRO A 46 2.33 -2.20 29.88
C PRO A 46 2.39 -1.81 28.41
N GLN A 47 2.10 -2.77 27.52
CA GLN A 47 2.03 -2.50 26.09
C GLN A 47 0.90 -1.49 25.89
N ASP A 48 1.29 -0.24 25.69
CA ASP A 48 0.36 0.85 25.43
C ASP A 48 -0.33 0.59 24.08
N PRO A 49 -1.64 0.30 24.06
CA PRO A 49 -2.37 0.03 22.81
C PRO A 49 -2.42 1.26 21.89
N TYR A 50 -2.01 2.44 22.38
CA TYR A 50 -1.94 3.68 21.62
C TYR A 50 -0.51 4.11 21.30
N LYS A 51 0.49 3.22 21.46
CA LYS A 51 1.83 3.49 20.94
C LYS A 51 1.76 3.62 19.43
N ILE A 52 1.73 4.86 19.00
CA ILE A 52 1.78 5.28 17.61
C ILE A 52 3.06 4.68 17.03
N ASP A 53 2.91 3.73 16.11
CA ASP A 53 4.04 3.06 15.50
C ASP A 53 4.96 4.09 14.81
N ARG A 54 6.28 3.85 14.73
CA ARG A 54 7.23 4.86 14.19
C ARG A 54 6.85 5.27 12.76
N LEU A 55 6.24 4.35 12.03
CA LEU A 55 5.70 4.57 10.68
C LEU A 55 4.43 5.42 10.67
N ALA A 56 3.63 5.45 11.73
CA ALA A 56 2.42 6.27 11.80
C ALA A 56 2.72 7.78 11.87
N LYS A 57 3.91 8.18 12.35
CA LYS A 57 4.34 9.60 12.40
C LYS A 57 4.67 10.21 11.04
N ILE A 58 4.92 9.39 10.02
CA ILE A 58 5.29 9.87 8.68
C ILE A 58 4.03 10.44 7.98
N PRO A 59 4.12 11.58 7.27
CA PRO A 59 2.99 12.12 6.52
C PRO A 59 2.47 11.14 5.46
N THR A 60 1.15 11.07 5.30
CA THR A 60 0.46 10.15 4.39
C THR A 60 0.92 10.31 2.94
N PHE A 61 1.24 11.54 2.50
CA PHE A 61 1.73 11.80 1.15
C PHE A 61 3.11 11.17 0.89
N VAL A 62 4.01 11.21 1.89
CA VAL A 62 5.36 10.65 1.75
C VAL A 62 5.27 9.13 1.61
N LYS A 63 4.44 8.48 2.43
CA LYS A 63 4.22 7.02 2.35
C LYS A 63 3.68 6.61 0.98
N ALA A 64 2.68 7.34 0.49
CA ALA A 64 2.04 7.05 -0.80
C ALA A 64 3.02 7.22 -1.97
N LEU A 65 3.71 8.36 -2.02
CA LEU A 65 4.67 8.66 -3.08
C LEU A 65 5.86 7.70 -3.05
N PHE A 66 6.41 7.43 -1.87
CA PHE A 66 7.51 6.50 -1.71
C PHE A 66 7.15 5.09 -2.18
N ALA A 67 6.00 4.56 -1.76
CA ALA A 67 5.54 3.25 -2.19
C ALA A 67 5.35 3.19 -3.72
N LYS A 68 4.70 4.19 -4.32
CA LYS A 68 4.52 4.25 -5.77
C LYS A 68 5.84 4.32 -6.53
N TYR A 69 6.75 5.19 -6.09
CA TYR A 69 8.06 5.37 -6.68
C TYR A 69 8.84 4.05 -6.71
N TRP A 70 8.94 3.39 -5.57
CA TRP A 70 9.70 2.15 -5.44
C TRP A 70 9.07 0.99 -6.19
N VAL A 71 7.74 0.85 -6.14
CA VAL A 71 7.04 -0.20 -6.88
C VAL A 71 7.18 0.02 -8.39
N ALA A 72 7.07 1.26 -8.87
CA ALA A 72 7.30 1.57 -10.29
C ALA A 72 8.73 1.27 -10.73
N GLY A 73 9.73 1.62 -9.91
CA GLY A 73 11.13 1.26 -10.17
C GLY A 73 11.34 -0.26 -10.20
N ALA A 74 10.75 -1.00 -9.26
CA ALA A 74 10.81 -2.46 -9.25
C ALA A 74 10.14 -3.07 -10.49
N ILE A 75 8.98 -2.56 -10.90
CA ILE A 75 8.28 -3.00 -12.11
C ILE A 75 9.16 -2.77 -13.34
N CYS A 76 9.83 -1.62 -13.46
CA CYS A 76 10.77 -1.37 -14.54
C CYS A 76 11.95 -2.34 -14.52
N TYR A 77 12.52 -2.60 -13.34
CA TYR A 77 13.65 -3.53 -13.21
C TYR A 77 13.27 -4.95 -13.63
N PHE A 78 12.20 -5.51 -13.10
CA PHE A 78 11.79 -6.87 -13.44
C PHE A 78 11.15 -6.98 -14.83
N GLY A 79 10.39 -5.97 -15.23
CA GLY A 79 9.65 -5.95 -16.49
C GLY A 79 10.52 -5.63 -17.70
N LEU A 80 11.23 -4.49 -17.69
CA LEU A 80 12.05 -4.07 -18.84
C LEU A 80 13.44 -4.69 -18.84
N TRP A 81 14.16 -4.66 -17.71
CA TRP A 81 15.52 -5.20 -17.67
C TRP A 81 15.52 -6.72 -17.56
N GLY A 82 14.53 -7.31 -16.88
CA GLY A 82 14.36 -8.76 -16.80
C GLY A 82 13.73 -9.36 -18.06
N LEU A 83 12.43 -9.09 -18.25
CA LEU A 83 11.64 -9.70 -19.32
C LEU A 83 11.73 -8.98 -20.68
N GLY A 84 12.02 -7.68 -20.69
CA GLY A 84 12.07 -6.88 -21.92
C GLY A 84 13.18 -7.31 -22.89
N LEU A 85 14.21 -8.01 -22.42
CA LEU A 85 15.25 -8.58 -23.27
C LEU A 85 14.74 -9.67 -24.23
N PHE A 86 13.58 -10.29 -23.91
CA PHE A 86 13.00 -11.38 -24.68
C PHE A 86 11.78 -10.95 -25.52
N LEU A 87 11.37 -9.68 -25.43
CA LEU A 87 10.17 -9.15 -26.07
C LEU A 87 10.54 -8.08 -27.11
N SER A 88 9.70 -7.93 -28.14
CA SER A 88 9.78 -6.79 -29.06
C SER A 88 9.49 -5.49 -28.31
N ASP A 89 10.02 -4.34 -28.76
CA ASP A 89 9.85 -3.05 -28.06
C ASP A 89 8.39 -2.69 -27.75
N LEU A 90 7.48 -2.90 -28.72
CA LEU A 90 6.06 -2.62 -28.55
C LEU A 90 5.41 -3.59 -27.54
N ASP A 91 5.71 -4.88 -27.66
CA ASP A 91 5.20 -5.92 -26.77
C ASP A 91 5.69 -5.71 -25.34
N ALA A 92 6.95 -5.26 -25.17
CA ALA A 92 7.55 -4.94 -23.88
C ALA A 92 6.81 -3.77 -23.21
N VAL A 93 6.48 -2.71 -23.93
CA VAL A 93 5.71 -1.57 -23.38
C VAL A 93 4.30 -1.99 -23.00
N LEU A 94 3.64 -2.78 -23.85
CA LEU A 94 2.27 -3.25 -23.61
C LEU A 94 2.21 -4.20 -22.42
N PHE A 95 3.15 -5.15 -22.35
CA PHE A 95 3.35 -6.05 -21.21
C PHE A 95 3.65 -5.28 -19.93
N LEU A 96 4.57 -4.32 -19.97
CA LEU A 96 4.90 -3.49 -18.81
C LEU A 96 3.68 -2.70 -18.34
N GLY A 97 2.88 -2.16 -19.26
CA GLY A 97 1.64 -1.46 -18.95
C GLY A 97 0.60 -2.35 -18.26
N LEU A 98 0.38 -3.55 -18.80
CA LEU A 98 -0.48 -4.57 -18.19
C LEU A 98 0.01 -4.94 -16.80
N PHE A 99 1.29 -5.28 -16.68
CA PHE A 99 1.92 -5.69 -15.44
C PHE A 99 1.86 -4.58 -14.38
N THR A 100 2.11 -3.34 -14.78
CA THR A 100 2.02 -2.17 -13.91
C THR A 100 0.60 -1.98 -13.38
N GLY A 101 -0.41 -2.08 -14.25
CA GLY A 101 -1.80 -1.93 -13.83
C GLY A 101 -2.26 -3.02 -12.87
N VAL A 102 -1.87 -4.28 -13.11
CA VAL A 102 -2.15 -5.41 -12.20
C VAL A 102 -1.43 -5.24 -10.86
N ILE A 103 -0.13 -4.95 -10.86
CA ILE A 103 0.65 -4.76 -9.61
C ILE A 103 0.13 -3.54 -8.83
N THR A 104 -0.20 -2.45 -9.51
CA THR A 104 -0.74 -1.25 -8.84
C THR A 104 -2.08 -1.54 -8.20
N ASP A 105 -2.94 -2.30 -8.87
CA ASP A 105 -4.24 -2.69 -8.31
C ASP A 105 -4.10 -3.68 -7.14
N LEU A 106 -3.34 -4.75 -7.31
CA LEU A 106 -3.27 -5.83 -6.32
C LEU A 106 -2.32 -5.52 -5.15
N PHE A 107 -1.25 -4.78 -5.40
CA PHE A 107 -0.21 -4.53 -4.39
C PHE A 107 -0.27 -3.11 -3.85
N VAL A 108 -0.23 -2.07 -4.70
CA VAL A 108 -0.16 -0.68 -4.23
C VAL A 108 -1.47 -0.25 -3.58
N ASN A 109 -2.61 -0.50 -4.22
CA ASN A 109 -3.89 -0.14 -3.63
C ASN A 109 -4.20 -0.96 -2.38
N THR A 110 -3.87 -2.26 -2.37
CA THR A 110 -4.03 -3.10 -1.16
C THR A 110 -3.14 -2.62 -0.02
N ALA A 111 -1.88 -2.26 -0.29
CA ALA A 111 -0.99 -1.69 0.72
C ALA A 111 -1.54 -0.37 1.27
N PHE A 112 -2.11 0.48 0.41
CA PHE A 112 -2.74 1.74 0.84
C PHE A 112 -3.97 1.54 1.70
N LEU A 113 -4.80 0.54 1.39
CA LEU A 113 -5.93 0.16 2.24
C LEU A 113 -5.47 -0.40 3.59
N TYR A 114 -4.37 -1.16 3.62
CA TYR A 114 -3.80 -1.65 4.87
C TYR A 114 -3.21 -0.53 5.74
N PHE A 115 -2.61 0.49 5.12
CA PHE A 115 -2.13 1.68 5.83
C PHE A 115 -3.25 2.65 6.24
N GLU A 116 -4.49 2.38 5.84
CA GLU A 116 -5.63 3.24 6.14
C GLU A 116 -6.16 2.97 7.56
N SER A 117 -6.03 3.97 8.45
CA SER A 117 -6.46 3.84 9.84
C SER A 117 -7.93 4.22 10.08
N ASP A 118 -8.51 5.16 9.30
CA ASP A 118 -9.95 5.49 9.34
C ASP A 118 -10.39 6.60 8.34
N LYS A 119 -9.51 7.57 8.06
CA LYS A 119 -9.89 8.83 7.39
C LYS A 119 -9.90 8.82 5.85
N LYS A 120 -9.90 7.65 5.20
CA LYS A 120 -9.82 7.55 3.71
C LYS A 120 -8.70 8.39 3.09
N GLU A 121 -7.58 8.53 3.80
CA GLU A 121 -6.53 9.49 3.46
C GLU A 121 -5.76 9.12 2.19
N PHE A 122 -5.69 7.82 1.87
CA PHE A 122 -4.99 7.31 0.70
C PHE A 122 -5.83 7.33 -0.59
N HIS A 123 -7.15 7.51 -0.48
CA HIS A 123 -8.05 7.50 -1.64
C HIS A 123 -7.72 8.61 -2.67
N LYS A 124 -7.14 9.73 -2.22
CA LYS A 124 -6.70 10.82 -3.10
C LYS A 124 -5.49 10.45 -3.96
N TYR A 125 -4.74 9.41 -3.60
CA TYR A 125 -3.57 8.91 -4.34
C TYR A 125 -3.88 7.64 -5.14
N MET A 126 -5.11 7.14 -5.11
CA MET A 126 -5.55 6.00 -5.93
C MET A 126 -6.38 6.50 -7.10
N MET A 127 -6.22 5.92 -8.28
CA MET A 127 -7.09 6.24 -9.42
C MET A 127 -8.51 5.75 -9.13
N LEU A 128 -8.65 4.45 -8.84
CA LEU A 128 -9.85 3.82 -8.31
C LEU A 128 -9.45 2.94 -7.11
N PRO A 129 -10.10 3.08 -5.95
CA PRO A 129 -9.87 2.18 -4.83
C PRO A 129 -10.40 0.77 -5.17
N VAL A 130 -9.73 -0.27 -4.67
CA VAL A 130 -10.17 -1.69 -4.74
C VAL A 130 -11.38 -1.93 -3.79
N ALA A 131 -12.23 -0.92 -3.63
CA ALA A 131 -13.37 -0.92 -2.72
C ALA A 131 -14.59 -1.64 -3.31
N SER A 132 -14.53 -2.06 -4.56
CA SER A 132 -15.60 -2.81 -5.20
C SER A 132 -15.20 -4.27 -5.28
N LYS A 133 -16.00 -5.19 -4.74
CA LYS A 133 -15.89 -6.64 -4.97
C LYS A 133 -16.13 -7.04 -6.44
N LYS A 134 -15.82 -6.15 -7.39
CA LYS A 134 -16.13 -6.22 -8.81
C LYS A 134 -14.82 -6.20 -9.58
N LEU A 135 -14.62 -7.20 -10.43
CA LEU A 135 -13.48 -7.31 -11.36
C LEU A 135 -13.31 -6.08 -12.27
N TRP A 136 -14.35 -5.27 -12.45
CA TRP A 136 -14.31 -4.08 -13.30
C TRP A 136 -13.25 -3.04 -12.85
N THR A 137 -13.01 -2.88 -11.55
CA THR A 137 -12.00 -1.92 -11.07
C THR A 137 -10.60 -2.32 -11.50
N LEU A 138 -10.32 -3.62 -11.56
CA LEU A 138 -9.06 -4.16 -12.05
C LEU A 138 -8.87 -3.82 -13.54
N PHE A 139 -9.88 -4.04 -14.39
CA PHE A 139 -9.78 -3.70 -15.82
C PHE A 139 -9.48 -2.22 -16.05
N VAL A 140 -10.14 -1.32 -15.30
CA VAL A 140 -9.89 0.12 -15.42
C VAL A 140 -8.48 0.48 -14.95
N ASN A 141 -8.01 -0.10 -13.84
CA ASN A 141 -6.64 0.13 -13.35
C ASN A 141 -5.58 -0.46 -14.29
N VAL A 142 -5.89 -1.55 -15.00
CA VAL A 142 -5.05 -2.13 -16.05
C VAL A 142 -4.94 -1.20 -17.26
N ILE A 143 -6.07 -0.73 -17.79
CA ILE A 143 -6.08 0.24 -18.90
C ILE A 143 -5.34 1.52 -18.49
N TYR A 144 -5.56 1.98 -17.25
CA TYR A 144 -4.84 3.12 -16.69
C TYR A 144 -3.32 2.87 -16.62
N GLY A 145 -2.88 1.70 -16.16
CA GLY A 145 -1.46 1.31 -16.12
C GLY A 145 -0.82 1.34 -17.51
N ILE A 146 -1.52 0.86 -18.54
CA ILE A 146 -1.08 0.95 -19.94
C ILE A 146 -0.93 2.41 -20.37
N LEU A 147 -1.94 3.25 -20.11
CA LEU A 147 -1.90 4.67 -20.47
C LEU A 147 -0.74 5.41 -19.81
N VAL A 148 -0.52 5.20 -18.52
CA VAL A 148 0.61 5.82 -17.78
C VAL A 148 1.94 5.34 -18.36
N THR A 149 2.08 4.04 -18.63
CA THR A 149 3.31 3.47 -19.19
C THR A 149 3.63 4.02 -20.58
N ILE A 150 2.62 4.13 -21.45
CA ILE A 150 2.77 4.75 -22.77
C ILE A 150 3.18 6.22 -22.62
N ALA A 151 2.54 6.97 -21.72
CA ALA A 151 2.89 8.37 -21.48
C ALA A 151 4.36 8.53 -21.00
N VAL A 152 4.82 7.65 -20.12
CA VAL A 152 6.23 7.61 -19.68
C VAL A 152 7.16 7.26 -20.85
N ALA A 153 6.82 6.26 -21.67
CA ALA A 153 7.61 5.90 -22.84
C ALA A 153 7.74 7.08 -23.83
N GLN A 154 6.65 7.83 -24.05
CA GLN A 154 6.68 9.04 -24.87
C GLN A 154 7.61 10.10 -24.31
N ILE A 155 7.66 10.30 -22.98
CA ILE A 155 8.62 11.23 -22.36
C ILE A 155 10.06 10.84 -22.70
N TYR A 156 10.42 9.56 -22.57
CA TYR A 156 11.76 9.07 -22.93
C TYR A 156 12.08 9.28 -24.42
N ILE A 157 11.13 8.99 -25.31
CA ILE A 157 11.30 9.19 -26.76
C ILE A 157 11.54 10.68 -27.06
N GLN A 158 10.72 11.57 -26.49
CA GLN A 158 10.86 13.01 -26.74
C GLN A 158 12.18 13.57 -26.19
N ILE A 159 12.61 13.14 -25.01
CA ILE A 159 13.92 13.54 -24.46
C ILE A 159 15.05 13.11 -25.39
N ASN A 160 15.02 11.86 -25.88
CA ASN A 160 16.03 11.37 -26.81
C ASN A 160 16.02 12.13 -28.15
N ILE A 161 14.85 12.41 -28.73
CA ILE A 161 14.75 13.20 -29.97
C ILE A 161 15.31 14.60 -29.78
N ILE A 162 14.99 15.27 -28.68
CA ILE A 162 15.51 16.61 -28.37
C ILE A 162 17.02 16.56 -28.18
N ALA A 163 17.54 15.58 -27.44
CA ALA A 163 18.97 15.42 -27.21
C ALA A 163 19.75 15.16 -28.52
N ILE A 164 19.21 14.33 -29.42
CA ILE A 164 19.80 14.09 -30.75
C ILE A 164 19.87 15.39 -31.56
N LYS A 165 18.78 16.17 -31.59
CA LYS A 165 18.71 17.44 -32.32
C LYS A 165 19.66 18.51 -31.77
N VAL A 166 19.83 18.56 -30.45
CA VAL A 166 20.69 19.56 -29.79
C VAL A 166 22.18 19.20 -29.95
N LYS A 167 22.52 17.91 -30.03
CA LYS A 167 23.90 17.43 -30.08
C LYS A 167 24.35 16.98 -31.48
N ASP A 168 23.53 17.18 -32.51
CA ASP A 168 23.76 16.72 -33.88
C ASP A 168 24.21 15.24 -33.97
N LEU A 169 23.58 14.38 -33.17
CA LEU A 169 23.92 12.96 -33.10
C LEU A 169 23.26 12.18 -34.26
N PRO A 170 23.80 11.00 -34.62
CA PRO A 170 23.16 10.12 -35.57
C PRO A 170 21.74 9.74 -35.13
N LYS A 171 20.81 9.69 -36.09
CA LYS A 171 19.42 9.25 -35.83
C LYS A 171 19.43 7.81 -35.30
N GLY A 172 18.70 7.58 -34.22
CA GLY A 172 18.65 6.27 -33.54
C GLY A 172 19.64 6.11 -32.39
N THR A 173 20.45 7.12 -32.08
CA THR A 173 21.32 7.08 -30.88
C THR A 173 20.47 7.17 -29.62
N ILE A 174 20.55 6.16 -28.74
CA ILE A 174 19.93 6.19 -27.42
C ILE A 174 20.82 7.00 -26.50
N THR A 175 20.44 8.25 -26.23
CA THR A 175 21.19 9.17 -25.36
C THR A 175 20.84 9.01 -23.89
N LEU A 176 19.59 8.65 -23.59
CA LEU A 176 19.08 8.39 -22.26
C LEU A 176 18.37 7.04 -22.27
N GLY A 177 19.02 6.05 -21.66
CA GLY A 177 18.46 4.72 -21.46
C GLY A 177 17.34 4.73 -20.41
N VAL A 178 16.48 3.71 -20.46
CA VAL A 178 15.43 3.54 -19.46
C VAL A 178 16.05 2.86 -18.23
N GLU A 179 16.19 3.62 -17.15
CA GLU A 179 16.73 3.15 -15.88
C GLU A 179 15.62 3.02 -14.81
N PRO A 180 15.67 2.05 -13.90
CA PRO A 180 14.62 1.83 -12.90
C PRO A 180 14.29 3.05 -12.04
N LEU A 181 15.31 3.76 -11.56
CA LEU A 181 15.13 4.91 -10.66
C LEU A 181 14.51 6.11 -11.39
N LEU A 182 14.99 6.40 -12.60
CA LEU A 182 14.48 7.51 -13.41
C LEU A 182 13.09 7.20 -13.97
N TYR A 183 12.85 5.94 -14.36
CA TYR A 183 11.53 5.46 -14.73
C TYR A 183 10.54 5.63 -13.58
N GLY A 184 10.88 5.19 -12.36
CA GLY A 184 10.03 5.37 -11.18
C GLY A 184 9.67 6.84 -10.93
N LEU A 185 10.61 7.76 -11.20
CA LEU A 185 10.38 9.20 -11.06
C LEU A 185 9.39 9.71 -12.12
N PHE A 186 9.63 9.42 -13.41
CA PHE A 186 8.71 9.84 -14.47
C PHE A 186 7.34 9.20 -14.32
N PHE A 187 7.28 7.92 -13.94
CA PHE A 187 6.04 7.23 -13.64
C PHE A 187 5.25 7.95 -12.55
N LEU A 188 5.89 8.27 -11.43
CA LEU A 188 5.24 8.99 -10.34
C LEU A 188 4.75 10.37 -10.77
N LEU A 189 5.55 11.12 -11.54
CA LEU A 189 5.16 12.44 -12.05
C LEU A 189 3.92 12.35 -12.94
N VAL A 190 3.89 11.39 -13.86
CA VAL A 190 2.77 11.16 -14.77
C VAL A 190 1.53 10.66 -14.02
N ASP A 191 1.69 9.70 -13.11
CA ASP A 191 0.60 9.15 -12.28
C ASP A 191 -0.05 10.27 -11.43
N MET A 192 0.76 11.07 -10.75
CA MET A 192 0.29 12.21 -9.95
C MET A 192 -0.37 13.29 -10.81
N PHE A 193 0.12 13.52 -12.03
CA PHE A 193 -0.51 14.43 -12.99
C PHE A 193 -1.91 13.95 -13.37
N PHE A 194 -2.08 12.68 -13.76
CA PHE A 194 -3.39 12.11 -14.08
C PHE A 194 -4.37 12.12 -12.89
N ILE A 195 -3.89 11.78 -11.70
CA ILE A 195 -4.69 11.84 -10.48
C ILE A 195 -5.12 13.27 -10.17
N SER A 196 -4.25 14.25 -10.40
CA SER A 196 -4.58 15.67 -10.21
C SER A 196 -5.66 16.13 -11.19
N ILE A 197 -5.60 15.71 -12.45
CA ILE A 197 -6.65 15.95 -13.45
C ILE A 197 -7.98 15.35 -12.98
N LYS A 198 -7.99 14.09 -12.56
CA LYS A 198 -9.20 13.43 -12.03
C LYS A 198 -9.80 14.23 -10.87
N ASN A 199 -8.98 14.62 -9.90
CA ASN A 199 -9.43 15.37 -8.72
C ASN A 199 -9.98 16.74 -9.10
N LEU A 200 -9.38 17.41 -10.08
CA LEU A 200 -9.87 18.68 -10.63
C LEU A 200 -11.24 18.52 -11.30
N ILE A 201 -11.44 17.47 -12.11
CA ILE A 201 -12.72 17.17 -12.75
C ILE A 201 -13.80 16.92 -11.69
N VAL A 202 -13.51 16.06 -10.70
CA VAL A 202 -14.45 15.76 -9.60
C VAL A 202 -14.81 17.02 -8.82
N MET A 203 -13.84 17.88 -8.54
CA MET A 203 -14.08 19.16 -7.85
C MET A 203 -14.99 20.09 -8.67
N ILE A 204 -14.78 20.19 -9.98
CA ILE A 204 -15.63 21.02 -10.86
C ILE A 204 -17.06 20.48 -10.89
N ILE A 205 -17.24 19.17 -11.02
CA ILE A 205 -18.57 18.53 -11.03
C ILE A 205 -19.28 18.75 -9.70
N LYS A 206 -18.58 18.54 -8.58
CA LYS A 206 -19.15 18.76 -7.24
C LYS A 206 -19.59 20.21 -7.03
N ARG A 207 -18.74 21.17 -7.40
CA ARG A 207 -19.09 22.61 -7.33
C ARG A 207 -20.30 22.98 -8.20
N ARG A 208 -20.44 22.37 -9.37
CA ARG A 208 -21.61 22.57 -10.24
C ARG A 208 -22.87 22.01 -9.61
N ASN A 209 -22.82 20.79 -9.07
CA ASN A 209 -23.97 20.17 -8.40
C ASN A 209 -24.39 20.95 -7.15
N GLU A 210 -23.43 21.40 -6.35
CA GLU A 210 -23.70 22.24 -5.17
C GLU A 210 -24.42 23.53 -5.57
N LYS A 211 -23.94 24.24 -6.60
CA LYS A 211 -24.60 25.44 -7.14
C LYS A 211 -25.98 25.16 -7.74
N ALA A 212 -26.19 24.00 -8.36
CA ALA A 212 -27.49 23.60 -8.90
C ALA A 212 -28.50 23.24 -7.79
N THR A 213 -28.03 22.74 -6.64
CA THR A 213 -28.86 22.49 -5.45
C THR A 213 -29.05 23.71 -4.56
N SER A 214 -28.29 24.79 -4.77
CA SER A 214 -28.26 25.99 -3.91
C SER A 214 -28.71 27.28 -4.60
N GLY A 215 -29.61 27.23 -5.59
CA GLY A 215 -30.34 28.44 -5.94
C GLY A 215 -31.57 28.25 -6.84
N PRO A 216 -32.44 29.26 -6.92
CA PRO A 216 -32.70 30.36 -5.96
C PRO A 216 -33.66 29.95 -4.83
#